data_AF-A0A969MDQ8-F1
#
_entry.id   AF-A0A969MDQ8-F1
#
_cell.length_a   1.000
_cell.length_b   1.000
_cell.length_c   1.000
_cell.angle_alpha   90.00
_cell.angle_beta   90.00
_cell.angle_gamma   90.00
#
_symmetry.space_group_name_H-M   'P 1'
#
loop_
_entity.id
_entity.type
_entity.pdbx_description
1 polymer ?
#
loop_
_entity_poly.entity_id
_entity_poly.type
_entity_poly.pdbx_seq_one_letter_code
_entity_poly.pdbx_strand_id
1 'polypeptide(L)'
;MSGGEGFSLPSFHAVGLGKHAVLHNCSAISDWANEENAVLVNPSNKTEVYDGMFFHPNQPFNQGNIYDWNEDEFISACEKAITRFENSQCNENGVKLQEEYSWDKTVNTILKTINES
;
A
#
# COMPACT_ATOMS: atom_id res chain seq x y z
N MET A 1 -8.87 -5.95 -3.09
CA MET A 1 -7.62 -5.32 -2.61
C MET A 1 -7.68 -5.21 -1.08
N SER A 2 -6.56 -5.09 -0.37
CA SER A 2 -6.58 -4.91 1.10
C SER A 2 -7.19 -3.54 1.46
N GLY A 3 -8.19 -3.53 2.35
CA GLY A 3 -8.94 -2.32 2.75
C GLY A 3 -8.46 -1.66 4.03
N GLY A 4 -7.42 -2.20 4.67
CA GLY A 4 -6.93 -1.77 5.98
C GLY A 4 -5.49 -2.18 6.22
N GLU A 5 -4.63 -1.91 5.24
CA GLU A 5 -3.26 -2.41 5.21
C GLU A 5 -2.30 -1.54 6.01
N GLY A 6 -1.48 -2.17 6.85
CA GLY A 6 -0.52 -1.47 7.72
C GLY A 6 0.81 -1.11 7.06
N PHE A 7 1.21 -1.81 5.99
CA PHE A 7 2.37 -1.43 5.16
C PHE A 7 2.43 -2.21 3.83
N SER A 8 1.93 -3.46 3.80
CA SER A 8 2.14 -4.46 2.74
C SER A 8 3.60 -4.68 2.36
N LEU A 9 4.33 -5.40 3.23
CA LEU A 9 5.68 -5.86 2.92
C LEU A 9 5.81 -6.60 1.58
N PRO A 10 4.86 -7.48 1.17
CA PRO A 10 4.95 -8.15 -0.13
C PRO A 10 4.91 -7.17 -1.31
N SER A 11 3.98 -6.21 -1.28
CA SER A 11 3.87 -5.20 -2.34
C SER A 11 5.06 -4.26 -2.35
N PHE A 12 5.47 -3.78 -1.18
CA PHE A 12 6.61 -2.89 -1.01
C PHE A 12 7.89 -3.52 -1.59
N HIS A 13 8.19 -4.77 -1.23
CA HIS A 13 9.37 -5.47 -1.76
C HIS A 13 9.27 -5.73 -3.26
N ALA A 14 8.09 -6.09 -3.78
CA ALA A 14 7.93 -6.30 -5.22
C ALA A 14 8.21 -5.01 -6.01
N VAL A 15 7.66 -3.89 -5.57
CA VAL A 15 7.91 -2.56 -6.18
C VAL A 15 9.38 -2.18 -6.04
N GLY A 16 9.98 -2.38 -4.87
CA GLY A 16 11.41 -2.19 -4.62
C GLY A 16 12.31 -3.03 -5.53
N LEU A 17 11.88 -4.20 -5.97
CA LEU A 17 12.59 -5.05 -6.95
C LEU A 17 12.30 -4.66 -8.41
N GLY A 18 11.68 -3.50 -8.65
CA GLY A 18 11.38 -2.98 -9.98
C GLY A 18 10.15 -3.60 -10.63
N LYS A 19 9.25 -4.25 -9.87
CA LYS A 19 7.97 -4.73 -10.40
C LYS A 19 6.95 -3.60 -10.48
N HIS A 20 6.10 -3.66 -11.50
CA HIS A 20 4.89 -2.83 -11.57
C HIS A 20 3.80 -3.45 -10.69
N ALA A 21 3.14 -2.64 -9.87
CA ALA A 21 2.12 -3.09 -8.95
C ALA A 21 0.84 -2.23 -9.07
N VAL A 22 -0.30 -2.89 -8.86
CA VAL A 22 -1.61 -2.23 -8.67
C VAL A 22 -1.91 -2.25 -7.18
N LEU A 23 -2.04 -1.06 -6.57
CA LEU A 23 -2.15 -0.90 -5.13
C LEU A 23 -3.38 -0.07 -4.75
N HIS A 24 -3.97 -0.39 -3.60
CA HIS A 24 -5.14 0.32 -3.09
C HIS A 24 -4.65 1.53 -2.30
N ASN A 25 -5.00 2.72 -2.75
CA ASN A 25 -4.54 3.99 -2.21
C ASN A 25 -5.24 4.33 -0.89
N CYS A 26 -4.92 3.56 0.15
CA CYS A 26 -5.51 3.73 1.46
C CYS A 26 -4.54 3.29 2.57
N SER A 27 -4.84 3.72 3.80
CA SER A 27 -4.08 3.33 5.00
C SER A 27 -2.58 3.62 4.82
N ALA A 28 -1.69 2.75 5.29
CA ALA A 28 -0.25 3.00 5.20
C ALA A 28 0.35 2.73 3.80
N ILE A 29 -0.43 2.24 2.85
CA ILE A 29 0.05 2.13 1.45
C ILE A 29 0.35 3.51 0.88
N SER A 30 -0.45 4.52 1.22
CA SER A 30 -0.23 5.90 0.77
C SER A 30 1.00 6.57 1.38
N ASP A 31 1.62 5.95 2.38
CA ASP A 31 2.85 6.49 2.98
C ASP A 31 4.04 6.31 2.03
N TRP A 32 4.06 5.25 1.21
CA TRP A 32 5.20 4.93 0.34
C TRP A 32 4.85 4.76 -1.14
N ALA A 33 3.60 4.43 -1.48
CA ALA A 33 3.15 4.27 -2.85
C ALA A 33 2.60 5.58 -3.41
N ASN A 34 2.95 5.91 -4.65
CA ASN A 34 2.46 7.08 -5.37
C ASN A 34 2.32 6.76 -6.87
N GLU A 35 1.75 7.69 -7.66
CA GLU A 35 1.55 7.50 -9.10
C GLU A 35 2.85 7.27 -9.89
N GLU A 36 4.00 7.71 -9.36
CA GLU A 36 5.29 7.53 -10.01
C GLU A 36 5.80 6.08 -9.89
N ASN A 37 5.55 5.43 -8.76
CA ASN A 37 6.07 4.10 -8.44
C ASN A 37 5.02 2.96 -8.45
N ALA A 38 3.73 3.27 -8.53
CA ALA A 38 2.66 2.27 -8.57
C ALA A 38 1.47 2.76 -9.41
N VAL A 39 0.59 1.83 -9.80
CA VAL A 39 -0.74 2.18 -10.32
C VAL A 39 -1.72 2.10 -9.16
N LEU A 40 -2.37 3.22 -8.86
CA LEU A 40 -3.23 3.35 -7.69
C LEU A 40 -4.71 3.20 -8.05
N VAL A 41 -5.42 2.44 -7.23
CA VAL A 41 -6.89 2.37 -7.20
C VAL A 41 -7.35 3.11 -5.96
N ASN A 42 -8.27 4.06 -6.10
CA ASN A 42 -8.76 4.83 -4.96
C ASN A 42 -9.92 4.09 -4.27
N PRO A 43 -10.11 4.31 -2.95
CA PRO A 43 -11.27 3.77 -2.27
C PRO A 43 -12.57 4.33 -2.86
N SER A 44 -13.52 3.44 -3.13
CA SER A 44 -14.86 3.81 -3.60
C SER A 44 -15.84 3.97 -2.44
N ASN A 45 -15.67 3.16 -1.39
CA ASN A 45 -16.58 3.09 -0.24
C ASN A 45 -15.86 2.58 1.01
N LYS A 46 -16.63 2.32 2.06
CA LYS A 46 -16.20 1.56 3.24
C LYS A 46 -17.22 0.48 3.57
N THR A 47 -16.75 -0.65 4.08
CA THR A 47 -17.58 -1.75 4.59
C THR A 47 -17.19 -2.10 6.02
N GLU A 48 -18.14 -2.65 6.77
CA GLU A 48 -17.91 -3.07 8.15
C GLU A 48 -16.87 -4.20 8.21
N VAL A 49 -16.03 -4.20 9.25
CA VAL A 49 -14.90 -5.16 9.38
C VAL A 49 -15.30 -6.56 9.86
N TYR A 50 -16.58 -6.82 10.08
CA TYR A 50 -17.04 -8.02 10.78
C TYR A 50 -16.88 -9.28 9.94
N ASP A 51 -16.06 -10.22 10.42
CA ASP A 51 -15.73 -11.49 9.76
C ASP A 51 -16.31 -12.71 10.48
N GLY A 52 -16.90 -12.51 11.66
CA GLY A 52 -17.44 -13.59 12.50
C GLY A 52 -16.38 -14.47 13.16
N MET A 53 -15.10 -14.12 13.07
CA MET A 53 -13.97 -14.83 13.69
C MET A 53 -13.26 -13.93 14.70
N PHE A 54 -12.63 -12.85 14.22
CA PHE A 54 -11.88 -11.90 15.04
C PHE A 54 -12.62 -10.57 15.25
N PHE A 55 -13.52 -10.23 14.33
CA PHE A 55 -14.28 -8.98 14.31
C PHE A 55 -15.77 -9.32 14.45
N HIS A 56 -16.33 -9.03 15.63
CA HIS A 56 -17.75 -9.24 15.95
C HIS A 56 -18.37 -7.92 16.38
N PRO A 57 -19.63 -7.63 16.03
CA PRO A 57 -20.29 -6.40 16.44
C PRO A 57 -20.40 -6.30 17.97
N ASN A 58 -20.27 -5.09 18.49
CA ASN A 58 -20.40 -4.73 19.91
C ASN A 58 -19.32 -5.32 20.85
N GLN A 59 -18.16 -5.69 20.32
CA GLN A 59 -16.99 -6.02 21.16
C GLN A 59 -16.21 -4.75 21.54
N PRO A 60 -15.45 -4.76 22.65
CA PRO A 60 -14.65 -3.59 23.06
C PRO A 60 -13.52 -3.22 22.09
N PHE A 61 -13.08 -4.16 21.26
CA PHE A 61 -12.00 -4.04 20.28
C PHE A 61 -12.43 -4.66 18.94
N ASN A 62 -11.59 -4.52 17.90
CA ASN A 62 -11.85 -5.05 16.56
C ASN A 62 -13.20 -4.55 15.99
N GLN A 63 -13.42 -3.24 16.08
CA GLN A 63 -14.59 -2.55 15.51
C GLN A 63 -14.13 -1.55 14.45
N GLY A 64 -15.00 -1.23 13.48
CA GLY A 64 -14.75 -0.16 12.52
C GLY A 64 -15.17 -0.52 11.10
N ASN A 65 -14.55 0.16 10.14
CA ASN A 65 -14.77 -0.06 8.72
C ASN A 65 -13.44 -0.15 7.98
N ILE A 66 -13.39 -0.98 6.93
CA ILE A 66 -12.29 -1.04 5.95
C ILE A 66 -12.71 -0.38 4.65
N TYR A 67 -11.71 0.10 3.90
CA TYR A 67 -11.93 0.66 2.57
C TYR A 67 -12.32 -0.41 1.56
N ASP A 68 -13.32 -0.07 0.76
CA ASP A 68 -13.76 -0.85 -0.40
C ASP A 68 -13.34 -0.16 -1.70
N TRP A 69 -13.36 -0.88 -2.81
CA TRP A 69 -12.84 -0.46 -4.10
C TRP A 69 -13.78 -0.86 -5.24
N ASN A 70 -13.70 -0.15 -6.36
CA ASN A 70 -14.50 -0.45 -7.54
C ASN A 70 -13.79 -1.48 -8.44
N GLU A 71 -14.51 -2.51 -8.86
CA GLU A 71 -13.95 -3.60 -9.67
C GLU A 71 -13.49 -3.13 -11.07
N ASP A 72 -14.28 -2.30 -11.74
CA ASP A 72 -13.92 -1.75 -13.05
C ASP A 72 -12.67 -0.86 -12.99
N GLU A 73 -12.53 -0.06 -11.92
CA GLU A 73 -11.31 0.72 -11.68
C GLU A 73 -10.08 -0.18 -11.47
N PHE A 74 -10.23 -1.28 -10.74
CA PHE A 74 -9.15 -2.24 -10.55
C PHE A 74 -8.74 -2.93 -11.85
N ILE A 75 -9.70 -3.31 -12.69
CA ILE A 75 -9.44 -3.90 -14.02
C ILE A 75 -8.68 -2.89 -14.89
N SER A 76 -9.16 -1.65 -14.95
CA SER A 76 -8.49 -0.57 -15.70
C SER A 76 -7.07 -0.31 -15.17
N ALA A 77 -6.87 -0.36 -13.87
CA ALA A 77 -5.55 -0.24 -13.26
C ALA A 77 -4.62 -1.40 -13.65
N CYS A 78 -5.13 -2.63 -13.79
CA CYS A 78 -4.34 -3.76 -14.28
C CYS A 78 -3.90 -3.55 -15.73
N GLU A 79 -4.77 -3.05 -16.61
CA GLU A 79 -4.42 -2.71 -18.00
C GLU A 79 -3.34 -1.61 -18.05
N LYS A 80 -3.46 -0.59 -17.20
CA LYS A 80 -2.44 0.47 -17.05
C LYS A 80 -1.10 -0.10 -16.57
N ALA A 81 -1.10 -1.05 -15.63
CA ALA A 81 0.12 -1.69 -15.14
C ALA A 81 0.82 -2.54 -16.23
N ILE A 82 0.04 -3.26 -17.05
CA ILE A 82 0.55 -3.98 -18.23
C ILE A 82 1.21 -2.99 -19.20
N THR A 83 0.53 -1.89 -19.51
CA THR A 83 1.06 -0.84 -20.40
C THR A 83 2.37 -0.25 -19.87
N ARG A 84 2.51 -0.04 -18.55
CA ARG A 84 3.77 0.43 -17.95
C ARG A 84 4.89 -0.58 -18.14
N PHE A 85 4.61 -1.88 -17.96
CA PHE A 85 5.58 -2.95 -18.17
C PHE A 85 6.03 -3.06 -19.64
N GLU A 86 5.10 -2.94 -20.58
CA GLU A 86 5.41 -2.96 -22.02
C GLU A 86 6.31 -1.80 -22.43
N ASN A 87 6.09 -0.61 -21.84
CA ASN A 87 6.95 0.56 -22.07
C ASN A 87 8.31 0.47 -21.36
N SER A 88 8.34 -0.09 -20.14
CA SER A 88 9.56 -0.34 -19.39
C SER A 88 9.36 -1.53 -18.47
N GLN A 89 10.11 -2.60 -18.69
CA GLN A 89 9.98 -3.82 -17.87
C GLN A 89 10.35 -3.58 -16.40
N CYS A 90 11.23 -2.60 -16.15
CA CYS A 90 11.66 -2.20 -14.81
C CYS A 90 10.92 -0.93 -14.37
N ASN A 91 10.40 -0.96 -13.15
CA ASN A 91 9.88 0.19 -12.44
C ASN A 91 11.01 0.93 -11.70
N GLU A 92 11.71 1.81 -12.42
CA GLU A 92 12.86 2.55 -11.88
C GLU A 92 12.50 3.44 -10.68
N ASN A 93 11.28 3.97 -10.64
CA ASN A 93 10.80 4.74 -9.48
C ASN A 93 10.55 3.84 -8.27
N GLY A 94 10.09 2.60 -8.50
CA GLY A 94 9.95 1.60 -7.45
C GLY A 94 11.28 1.21 -6.82
N VAL A 95 12.34 1.07 -7.63
CA VAL A 95 13.69 0.72 -7.13
C VAL A 95 14.23 1.76 -6.14
N LYS A 96 13.88 3.04 -6.30
CA LYS A 96 14.29 4.13 -5.38
C LYS A 96 13.79 3.93 -3.94
N LEU A 97 12.75 3.13 -3.73
CA LEU A 97 12.27 2.80 -2.38
C LEU A 97 13.36 2.15 -1.51
N GLN A 98 14.32 1.44 -2.11
CA GLN A 98 15.44 0.83 -1.39
C GLN A 98 16.31 1.88 -0.68
N GLU A 99 16.46 3.05 -1.28
CA GLU A 99 17.22 4.17 -0.72
C GLU A 99 16.35 5.05 0.18
N GLU A 100 15.08 5.25 -0.17
CA GLU A 100 14.14 6.06 0.57
C GLU A 100 13.79 5.46 1.94
N TYR A 101 13.57 4.15 1.97
CA TYR A 101 13.17 3.37 3.15
C TYR A 101 14.30 2.44 3.63
N SER A 102 15.55 2.93 3.60
CA SER A 102 16.70 2.16 4.05
C SER A 102 16.70 1.97 5.58
N TRP A 103 17.30 0.86 6.04
CA TRP A 103 17.46 0.60 7.47
C TRP A 103 18.24 1.70 8.20
N ASP A 104 19.23 2.30 7.54
CA ASP A 104 19.98 3.43 8.11
C ASP A 104 19.04 4.62 8.39
N LYS A 105 18.15 4.96 7.45
CA LYS A 105 17.15 6.03 7.64
C LYS A 105 16.16 5.68 8.74
N THR A 106 15.69 4.43 8.80
CA THR A 106 14.79 3.96 9.86
C THR A 106 15.44 4.11 11.23
N VAL A 107 16.66 3.59 11.41
CA VAL A 107 17.39 3.66 12.69
C VAL A 107 17.67 5.11 13.08
N ASN A 108 18.13 5.94 12.15
CA ASN A 108 18.39 7.36 12.41
C ASN A 108 17.11 8.10 12.84
N THR A 109 15.98 7.80 12.22
CA THR A 109 14.68 8.42 12.57
C THR A 109 14.21 8.01 13.96
N ILE A 110 14.37 6.75 14.33
CA ILE A 110 14.02 6.24 15.67
C ILE A 110 14.92 6.89 16.73
N LEU A 111 16.24 6.88 16.52
CA LEU A 111 17.20 7.47 17.46
C LEU A 111 16.98 8.97 17.64
N LYS A 112 16.69 9.69 16.55
CA LYS A 112 16.34 11.11 16.61
C LYS A 112 15.11 11.34 17.49
N THR A 113 14.03 10.60 17.24
CA THR A 113 12.77 10.73 18.01
C THR A 113 12.98 10.45 19.50
N ILE A 114 13.75 9.42 19.85
CA ILE A 114 14.03 9.06 21.24
C ILE A 114 14.88 10.13 21.94
N ASN A 115 15.89 10.69 21.27
CA ASN A 115 16.81 11.66 21.87
C ASN A 115 16.27 13.09 21.91
N GLU A 116 15.24 13.40 21.10
CA GLU A 116 14.53 14.69 21.11
C GLU A 116 13.31 14.71 22.06
N SER A 117 13.00 13.57 22.71
CA SER A 117 11.93 13.41 23.71
C SER A 117 12.45 13.62 25.14
#